data_AF-A0A0T1UPP7-F1
#
_entry.id   AF-A0A0T1UPP7-F1
#
_cell.length_a   1.000
_cell.length_b   1.000
_cell.length_c   1.000
_cell.angle_alpha   90.00
_cell.angle_beta   90.00
_cell.angle_gamma   90.00
#
_symmetry.space_group_name_H-M   'P 1'
#
loop_
_entity.id
_entity.type
_entity.pdbx_description
1 polymer ?
#
loop_
_entity_poly.entity_id
_entity_poly.type
_entity_poly.pdbx_seq_one_letter_code
_entity_poly.pdbx_strand_id
1 'polypeptide(L)'
;MALVLTTASAAKRQLEHLLEQSEREHITVQVIPFAIGAYPGSGQNIHYACGLLPQLDTVSLDQSHGPVLLDAEAQLEMYRILLDRMERVALEPSKSRDFIHDLIHDL
;
A
#
# COMPACT_ATOMS: atom_id res chain seq x y z
N MET A 1 -13.83 -7.49 8.33
CA MET A 1 -14.11 -6.08 8.67
C MET A 1 -14.81 -5.47 7.47
N ALA A 2 -16.14 -5.47 7.49
CA ALA A 2 -16.99 -5.11 6.36
C ALA A 2 -17.30 -3.60 6.37
N LEU A 3 -17.37 -3.03 5.15
CA LEU A 3 -17.86 -1.70 4.79
C LEU A 3 -17.20 -0.51 5.51
N VAL A 4 -16.08 -0.04 4.93
CA VAL A 4 -15.74 1.37 5.02
C VAL A 4 -16.74 2.13 4.12
N LEU A 5 -17.90 2.48 4.67
CA LEU A 5 -18.75 3.55 4.12
C LEU A 5 -18.09 4.89 4.45
N THR A 6 -16.95 5.18 3.83
CA THR A 6 -16.46 6.56 3.80
C THR A 6 -17.35 7.34 2.86
N THR A 7 -17.96 8.41 3.37
CA THR A 7 -18.63 9.40 2.52
C THR A 7 -17.63 9.94 1.49
N ALA A 8 -18.10 10.45 0.35
CA ALA A 8 -17.23 11.09 -0.64
C ALA A 8 -16.34 12.18 0.00
N SER A 9 -16.91 12.95 0.95
CA SER A 9 -16.18 13.95 1.72
C SER A 9 -15.11 13.39 2.65
N ALA A 10 -15.29 12.18 3.21
CA ALA A 10 -14.27 11.52 4.02
C ALA A 10 -13.14 10.99 3.14
N ALA A 11 -13.48 10.33 2.02
CA ALA A 11 -12.52 9.83 1.05
C ALA A 11 -11.66 10.97 0.49
N LYS A 12 -12.29 12.09 0.10
CA LYS A 12 -11.61 13.29 -0.38
C LYS A 12 -10.57 13.80 0.62
N ARG A 13 -10.95 13.99 1.89
CA ARG A 13 -10.02 14.42 2.95
C ARG A 13 -8.87 13.44 3.19
N GLN A 14 -9.13 12.13 3.07
CA GLN A 14 -8.08 11.12 3.21
C GLN A 14 -7.08 11.19 2.06
N LEU A 15 -7.56 11.35 0.82
CA LEU A 15 -6.70 11.48 -0.36
C LEU A 15 -5.91 12.79 -0.34
N GLU A 16 -6.52 13.91 0.06
CA GLU A 16 -5.83 15.20 0.27
C GLU A 16 -4.69 15.04 1.29
N HIS A 17 -4.96 14.37 2.42
CA HIS A 17 -3.93 14.09 3.41
C HIS A 17 -2.80 13.21 2.86
N LEU A 18 -3.11 12.18 2.06
CA LEU A 18 -2.10 11.34 1.43
C LEU A 18 -1.20 12.14 0.46
N LEU A 19 -1.77 13.07 -0.31
CA LEU A 19 -1.00 13.97 -1.16
C LEU A 19 -0.04 14.83 -0.33
N GLU A 20 -0.54 15.47 0.74
CA GLU A 20 0.31 16.26 1.65
C GLU A 20 1.45 15.44 2.26
N GLN A 21 1.17 14.20 2.69
CA GLN A 21 2.21 13.33 3.25
C GLN A 21 3.24 12.93 2.20
N SER A 22 2.81 12.73 0.94
CA SER A 22 3.69 12.31 -0.15
C SER A 22 4.76 13.35 -0.49
N GLU A 23 4.62 14.61 -0.08
CA GLU A 23 5.64 15.65 -0.29
C GLU A 23 6.85 15.51 0.65
N ARG A 24 6.78 14.63 1.66
CA ARG A 24 7.90 14.38 2.58
C ARG A 24 8.91 13.42 1.94
N GLU A 25 10.20 13.74 2.06
CA GLU A 25 11.30 12.96 1.44
C GLU A 25 11.32 11.46 1.81
N HIS A 26 10.80 11.09 2.98
CA HIS A 26 10.78 9.72 3.48
C HIS A 26 9.45 8.99 3.21
N ILE A 27 8.51 9.60 2.48
CA ILE A 27 7.21 9.02 2.17
C ILE A 27 7.07 8.92 0.65
N THR A 28 6.86 7.69 0.17
CA THR A 28 6.51 7.42 -1.21
C THR A 28 5.09 6.87 -1.26
N VAL A 29 4.23 7.50 -2.05
CA VAL A 29 2.86 7.03 -2.30
C VAL A 29 2.79 6.58 -3.75
N GLN A 30 2.39 5.32 -3.94
CA GLN A 30 2.18 4.75 -5.27
C GLN A 30 0.79 4.17 -5.40
N VAL A 31 0.21 4.30 -6.58
CA VAL A 31 -1.12 3.80 -6.93
C VAL A 31 -0.99 2.64 -7.89
N ILE A 32 -1.69 1.55 -7.63
CA ILE A 32 -1.89 0.45 -8.59
C ILE A 32 -3.27 0.62 -9.23
N PRO A 33 -3.36 1.05 -10.50
CA PRO A 33 -4.65 1.28 -11.15
C PRO A 33 -5.35 -0.04 -11.47
N PHE A 34 -6.69 -0.07 -11.41
CA PHE A 34 -7.46 -1.26 -11.81
C PHE A 34 -7.23 -1.70 -13.27
N ALA A 35 -6.77 -0.79 -14.14
CA ALA A 35 -6.50 -1.06 -15.55
C ALA A 35 -5.42 -2.13 -15.80
N ILE A 36 -4.59 -2.47 -14.81
CA ILE A 36 -3.57 -3.53 -14.95
C ILE A 36 -4.17 -4.95 -15.04
N GLY A 37 -5.46 -5.11 -14.79
CA GLY A 37 -6.19 -6.38 -14.85
C GLY A 37 -5.98 -7.23 -13.59
N ALA A 38 -4.80 -7.83 -13.44
CA ALA A 38 -4.53 -8.75 -12.34
C ALA A 38 -3.68 -8.09 -11.24
N TYR A 39 -4.30 -7.80 -10.10
CA TYR A 39 -3.60 -7.32 -8.90
C TYR A 39 -2.68 -8.43 -8.34
N PRO A 40 -1.38 -8.16 -8.12
CA PRO A 40 -0.50 -9.13 -7.47
C PRO A 40 -0.88 -9.33 -6.00
N GLY A 41 -1.26 -10.55 -5.61
CA GLY A 41 -1.55 -10.90 -4.22
C GLY A 41 -3.05 -11.04 -3.91
N SER A 42 -3.38 -11.16 -2.62
CA SER A 42 -4.74 -11.47 -2.15
C SER A 42 -5.59 -10.23 -1.82
N GLY A 43 -5.04 -9.01 -1.97
CA GLY A 43 -5.71 -7.76 -1.60
C GLY A 43 -5.76 -7.46 -0.10
N GLN A 44 -5.11 -8.27 0.73
CA GLN A 44 -4.94 -7.99 2.17
C GLN A 44 -3.92 -6.87 2.41
N ASN A 45 -4.06 -6.14 3.51
CA ASN A 45 -3.05 -5.17 3.93
C ASN A 45 -1.77 -5.90 4.36
N ILE A 46 -0.63 -5.39 3.89
CA ILE A 46 0.69 -5.92 4.19
C ILE A 46 1.52 -4.77 4.77
N HIS A 47 2.03 -4.95 5.98
CA HIS A 47 2.98 -4.02 6.59
C HIS A 47 4.34 -4.70 6.64
N TYR A 48 5.29 -4.22 5.84
CA TYR A 48 6.67 -4.70 5.84
C TYR A 48 7.52 -3.74 6.65
N ALA A 49 8.08 -4.20 7.77
CA ALA A 49 8.99 -3.44 8.59
C ALA A 49 10.42 -3.92 8.34
N CYS A 50 11.30 -3.02 7.90
CA CYS A 50 12.71 -3.34 7.69
C CYS A 50 13.49 -3.15 9.00
N GLY A 51 14.25 -4.17 9.39
CA GLY A 51 15.16 -4.13 10.53
C GLY A 51 16.53 -3.55 10.17
N LEU A 52 17.42 -3.46 11.17
CA LEU A 52 18.83 -3.10 10.93
C LEU A 52 19.57 -4.16 10.11
N LEU A 53 19.07 -5.40 10.14
CA LEU A 53 19.54 -6.53 9.36
C LEU A 53 18.32 -7.15 8.66
N PRO A 54 18.44 -7.70 7.44
CA PRO A 54 17.31 -8.31 6.74
C PRO A 54 16.63 -9.46 7.52
N GLN A 55 17.36 -10.13 8.41
CA GLN A 55 16.83 -11.20 9.27
C GLN A 55 15.94 -10.66 10.41
N LEU A 56 15.96 -9.36 10.65
CA LEU A 56 15.11 -8.67 11.62
C LEU A 56 13.92 -7.99 10.94
N ASP A 57 13.73 -8.19 9.64
CA ASP A 57 12.54 -7.74 8.96
C ASP A 57 11.32 -8.49 9.52
N THR A 58 10.15 -7.86 9.45
CA THR A 58 8.90 -8.48 9.90
C THR A 58 7.76 -8.04 9.01
N VAL A 59 6.93 -9.00 8.61
CA VAL A 59 5.68 -8.73 7.92
C VAL A 59 4.53 -8.85 8.91
N SER A 60 3.72 -7.80 9.04
CA SER A 60 2.44 -7.84 9.74
C SER A 60 1.30 -7.90 8.73
N LEU A 61 0.43 -8.90 8.90
CA LEU A 61 -0.76 -9.10 8.09
C LEU A 61 -2.00 -8.91 8.94
N ASP A 62 -2.91 -8.03 8.50
CA ASP A 62 -4.20 -7.87 9.13
C ASP A 62 -5.13 -9.02 8.72
N GLN A 63 -5.42 -9.92 9.66
CA GLN A 63 -6.35 -11.03 9.44
C GLN A 63 -7.57 -10.92 10.34
N SER A 64 -8.66 -11.59 9.93
CA SER A 64 -9.94 -11.55 10.64
C SER A 64 -9.87 -12.11 12.07
N HIS A 65 -8.89 -12.94 12.36
CA HIS A 65 -8.68 -13.60 13.64
C HIS A 65 -7.51 -13.01 14.43
N GLY A 66 -7.05 -11.81 14.04
CA GLY A 66 -5.94 -11.10 14.67
C GLY A 66 -4.78 -10.86 13.70
N PRO A 67 -3.85 -9.96 14.06
CA PRO A 67 -2.67 -9.74 13.25
C PRO A 67 -1.77 -10.99 13.27
N VAL A 68 -1.15 -11.29 12.13
CA VAL A 68 -0.13 -12.33 12.01
C VAL A 68 1.21 -11.67 11.72
N LEU A 69 2.21 -11.97 12.54
CA LEU A 69 3.59 -11.53 12.35
C LEU A 69 4.41 -12.67 11.73
N LEU A 70 5.11 -12.36 10.64
CA LEU A 70 5.98 -13.29 9.94
C LEU A 70 7.41 -12.75 9.96
N ASP A 71 8.32 -13.55 10.48
CA ASP A 71 9.76 -13.24 10.62
C ASP A 71 10.65 -14.36 10.06
N ALA A 72 10.08 -15.50 9.65
CA ALA A 72 10.83 -16.58 9.05
C ALA A 72 11.35 -16.17 7.66
N GLU A 73 12.64 -16.38 7.40
CA GLU A 73 13.32 -15.92 6.17
C GLU A 73 12.59 -16.34 4.88
N ALA A 74 12.11 -17.58 4.80
CA ALA A 74 11.38 -18.05 3.61
C ALA A 74 10.07 -17.28 3.36
N GLN A 75 9.40 -16.84 4.44
CA GLN A 75 8.19 -16.02 4.35
C GLN A 75 8.56 -14.58 3.98
N LEU A 76 9.60 -14.00 4.60
CA LEU A 76 10.09 -12.67 4.27
C LEU A 76 10.48 -12.57 2.80
N GLU A 77 11.20 -13.56 2.26
CA GLU A 77 11.59 -13.61 0.86
C GLU A 77 10.38 -13.64 -0.09
N MET A 78 9.37 -14.45 0.23
CA MET A 78 8.12 -14.47 -0.54
C MET A 78 7.45 -13.09 -0.57
N TYR A 79 7.42 -12.38 0.55
CA TYR A 79 6.81 -11.04 0.62
C TYR A 79 7.65 -9.97 -0.08
N ARG A 80 8.98 -10.04 -0.04
CA ARG A 80 9.86 -9.17 -0.84
C ARG A 80 9.54 -9.31 -2.33
N ILE A 81 9.47 -10.55 -2.83
CA ILE A 81 9.10 -10.82 -4.24
C ILE A 81 7.69 -10.30 -4.57
N LEU A 82 6.73 -10.43 -3.65
CA LEU A 82 5.38 -9.93 -3.85
C LEU A 82 5.36 -8.39 -3.93
N LEU A 83 6.03 -7.70 -3.02
CA LEU A 83 6.10 -6.24 -2.98
C LEU A 83 6.83 -5.69 -4.21
N ASP A 84 7.94 -6.30 -4.63
CA ASP A 84 8.62 -5.99 -5.89
C ASP A 84 7.67 -6.08 -7.10
N ARG A 85 6.79 -7.09 -7.13
CA ARG A 85 5.81 -7.24 -8.23
C ARG A 85 4.73 -6.16 -8.17
N MET A 86 4.28 -5.80 -6.97
CA MET A 86 3.33 -4.71 -6.77
C MET A 86 3.92 -3.37 -7.22
N GLU A 87 5.17 -3.08 -6.85
CA GLU A 87 5.87 -1.85 -7.22
C GLU A 87 6.03 -1.74 -8.74
N ARG A 88 6.39 -2.83 -9.44
CA ARG A 88 6.55 -2.83 -10.91
C ARG A 88 5.27 -2.53 -11.71
N VAL A 89 4.09 -2.76 -11.11
CA VAL A 89 2.79 -2.48 -11.75
C VAL A 89 2.13 -1.21 -11.21
N ALA A 90 2.73 -0.59 -10.20
CA ALA A 90 2.28 0.67 -9.67
C ALA A 90 2.72 1.82 -10.60
N LEU A 91 1.97 2.92 -10.55
CA LEU A 91 2.40 4.15 -11.17
C LEU A 91 3.63 4.69 -10.45
N GLU A 92 4.49 5.38 -11.18
CA GLU A 92 5.59 6.17 -10.60
C GLU A 92 5.03 7.18 -9.58
N PRO A 93 5.82 7.59 -8.56
CA PRO A 93 5.31 8.44 -7.48
C PRO A 93 4.65 9.75 -7.96
N SER A 94 5.22 10.41 -8.98
CA SER A 94 4.62 11.62 -9.56
C SER A 94 3.29 11.33 -10.25
N LYS A 95 3.20 10.23 -11.00
CA LYS A 95 1.96 9.79 -11.67
C LYS A 95 0.89 9.32 -10.71
N SER A 96 1.31 8.79 -9.56
CA SER A 96 0.41 8.47 -8.46
C SER A 96 -0.20 9.72 -7.84
N ARG A 97 0.60 10.79 -7.65
CA ARG A 97 0.08 12.09 -7.20
C ARG A 97 -0.89 12.71 -8.21
N ASP A 98 -0.54 12.72 -9.50
CA ASP A 98 -1.43 13.18 -10.58
C ASP A 98 -2.77 12.43 -10.52
N PHE A 99 -2.72 11.09 -10.43
CA PHE A 99 -3.91 10.25 -10.37
C PHE A 99 -4.79 10.52 -9.13
N ILE A 100 -4.17 10.67 -7.95
CA ILE A 100 -4.90 10.98 -6.72
C ILE A 100 -5.53 12.38 -6.80
N HIS A 101 -4.81 13.34 -7.37
CA HIS A 101 -5.32 14.69 -7.58
C HIS A 101 -6.56 14.67 -8.49
N ASP A 102 -6.51 13.96 -9.63
CA ASP A 102 -7.66 13.82 -10.53
C ASP A 102 -8.85 13.15 -9.82
N LEU A 103 -8.60 12.09 -9.06
CA LEU A 103 -9.65 11.40 -8.29
C LEU A 103 -10.33 12.32 -7.25
N ILE A 104 -9.58 13.23 -6.61
CA ILE A 104 -10.13 14.23 -5.68
C ILE A 104 -11.05 15.23 -6.40
N HIS A 105 -10.79 15.54 -7.67
CA HIS A 105 -11.65 16.44 -8.45
C HIS A 105 -12.97 15.76 -8.85
N ASP A 106 -12.95 14.43 -9.03
CA ASP A 106 -14.12 13.63 -9.39
C ASP A 106 -15.02 13.26 -8.20
N LEU A 107 -14.53 13.42 -6.96
CA LEU A 107 -15.24 13.18 -5.69
C LEU A 107 -15.92 14.44 -5.11
#